data_AF-A0A359DDB4-F1
#
_entry.id   AF-A0A359DDB4-F1
#
_cell.length_a   1.000
_cell.length_b   1.000
_cell.length_c   1.000
_cell.angle_alpha   90.00
_cell.angle_beta   90.00
_cell.angle_gamma   90.00
#
_symmetry.space_group_name_H-M   'P 1'
#
loop_
_entity.id
_entity.type
_entity.pdbx_description
1 polymer ?
#
loop_
_entity_poly.entity_id
_entity_poly.type
_entity_poly.pdbx_seq_one_letter_code
_entity_poly.pdbx_strand_id
1 'polypeptide(L)'
;PPQKAGLIAERAGLTDASGWVPIVPSSFQARENPYVYVAGDACIAAPMPKSAYSANAQAKVAVAALLADLAGIEAPAPAWRNTCYSLLAPGQAVSIAADYAVQAQRLIELPDSLTLSPLDAPVSVRAQEAALAEAWYQSICADAWGAA
;
A
#
# COMPACT_ATOMS: atom_id res chain seq x y z
N PRO A 1 1.19 -19.29 -8.59
CA PRO A 1 1.67 -19.00 -9.96
C PRO A 1 2.33 -17.62 -9.98
N PRO A 2 3.24 -17.32 -10.92
CA PRO A 2 3.69 -15.96 -11.16
C PRO A 2 2.50 -15.01 -11.38
N GLN A 3 2.57 -13.80 -10.87
CA GLN A 3 1.49 -12.80 -10.91
C GLN A 3 1.89 -11.58 -11.74
N LYS A 4 0.90 -10.85 -12.25
CA LYS A 4 1.02 -9.57 -12.97
C LYS A 4 -0.21 -8.70 -12.69
N ALA A 5 -0.24 -7.46 -13.23
CA ALA A 5 -1.42 -6.60 -13.11
C ALA A 5 -2.67 -7.25 -13.73
N GLY A 6 -3.85 -6.85 -13.23
CA GLY A 6 -5.11 -7.35 -13.75
C GLY A 6 -5.27 -7.10 -15.25
N LEU A 7 -5.99 -7.99 -15.94
CA LEU A 7 -6.12 -8.03 -17.41
C LEU A 7 -6.50 -6.68 -18.05
N ILE A 8 -7.31 -5.88 -17.36
CA ILE A 8 -7.73 -4.57 -17.87
C ILE A 8 -6.57 -3.57 -18.00
N ALA A 9 -5.55 -3.65 -17.13
CA ALA A 9 -4.40 -2.74 -17.18
C ALA A 9 -3.56 -2.97 -18.44
N GLU A 10 -3.34 -4.23 -18.81
CA GLU A 10 -2.66 -4.61 -20.05
C GLU A 10 -3.48 -4.22 -21.28
N ARG A 11 -4.79 -4.52 -21.29
CA ARG A 11 -5.68 -4.17 -22.42
C ARG A 11 -5.83 -2.65 -22.62
N ALA A 12 -5.70 -1.88 -21.54
CA ALA A 12 -5.71 -0.43 -21.60
C ALA A 12 -4.35 0.17 -21.99
N GLY A 13 -3.31 -0.65 -22.20
CA GLY A 13 -1.98 -0.21 -22.59
C GLY A 13 -1.19 0.47 -21.46
N LEU A 14 -1.50 0.16 -20.20
CA LEU A 14 -0.89 0.83 -19.03
C LEU A 14 0.34 0.10 -18.47
N THR A 15 0.49 -1.19 -18.78
CA THR A 15 1.57 -2.01 -18.23
C THR A 15 2.84 -1.91 -19.06
N ASP A 16 4.00 -1.94 -18.41
CA ASP A 16 5.29 -2.10 -19.09
C ASP A 16 5.65 -3.58 -19.32
N ALA A 17 6.87 -3.84 -19.79
CA ALA A 17 7.38 -5.19 -20.04
C ALA A 17 7.45 -6.09 -18.79
N SER A 18 7.40 -5.52 -17.58
CA SER A 18 7.31 -6.29 -16.34
C SER A 18 5.91 -6.84 -16.07
N GLY A 19 4.90 -6.36 -16.80
CA GLY A 19 3.49 -6.73 -16.60
C GLY A 19 2.78 -5.95 -15.49
N TRP A 20 3.40 -4.87 -15.00
CA TRP A 20 2.84 -3.96 -13.98
C TRP A 20 2.76 -2.53 -14.51
N VAL A 21 2.00 -1.66 -13.84
CA VAL A 21 1.77 -0.28 -14.28
C VAL A 21 2.81 0.68 -13.67
N PRO A 22 3.66 1.35 -14.47
CA PRO A 22 4.50 2.43 -13.99
C PRO A 22 3.67 3.65 -13.58
N ILE A 23 3.95 4.20 -12.41
CA ILE A 23 3.22 5.35 -11.87
C ILE A 23 4.13 6.56 -11.61
N VAL A 24 3.52 7.73 -11.46
CA VAL A 24 4.13 8.92 -10.87
C VAL A 24 4.10 8.78 -9.35
N PRO A 25 5.25 8.69 -8.66
CA PRO A 25 5.32 8.36 -7.22
C PRO A 25 4.48 9.22 -6.28
N SER A 26 4.32 10.51 -6.58
CA SER A 26 3.59 11.45 -5.72
C SER A 26 2.08 11.38 -5.88
N SER A 27 1.57 10.89 -7.00
CA SER A 27 0.15 10.99 -7.36
C SER A 27 -0.50 9.66 -7.72
N PHE A 28 0.28 8.60 -7.98
CA PHE A 28 -0.21 7.31 -8.48
C PHE A 28 -0.90 7.40 -9.86
N GLN A 29 -0.69 8.50 -10.58
CA GLN A 29 -1.06 8.64 -11.99
C GLN A 29 -0.23 7.67 -12.85
N ALA A 30 -0.85 6.99 -13.80
CA ALA A 30 -0.18 6.12 -14.74
C ALA A 30 0.72 6.96 -15.68
N ARG A 31 1.95 6.51 -15.90
CA ARG A 31 2.87 7.24 -16.80
C ARG A 31 2.41 7.25 -18.26
N GLU A 32 1.75 6.18 -18.68
CA GLU A 32 1.26 6.03 -20.06
C GLU A 32 -0.04 6.80 -20.34
N ASN A 33 -0.77 7.22 -19.31
CA ASN A 33 -2.01 7.98 -19.48
C ASN A 33 -2.28 8.91 -18.28
N PRO A 34 -2.21 10.25 -18.47
CA PRO A 34 -2.39 11.21 -17.39
C PRO A 34 -3.81 11.24 -16.81
N TYR A 35 -4.80 10.67 -17.49
CA TYR A 35 -6.18 10.61 -17.00
C TYR A 35 -6.48 9.33 -16.21
N VAL A 36 -5.49 8.46 -16.02
CA VAL A 36 -5.66 7.18 -15.31
C VAL A 36 -4.76 7.16 -14.08
N TYR A 37 -5.33 6.74 -12.96
CA TYR A 37 -4.63 6.53 -11.70
C TYR A 37 -4.70 5.06 -11.34
N VAL A 38 -3.59 4.47 -10.87
CA VAL A 38 -3.50 3.05 -10.57
C VAL A 38 -2.86 2.86 -9.20
N ALA A 39 -3.61 2.23 -8.29
CA ALA A 39 -3.18 1.88 -6.94
C ALA A 39 -3.26 0.35 -6.72
N GLY A 40 -2.72 -0.11 -5.60
CA GLY A 40 -2.72 -1.50 -5.19
C GLY A 40 -1.79 -2.37 -6.02
N ASP A 41 -2.12 -3.66 -6.08
CA ASP A 41 -1.23 -4.67 -6.65
C ASP A 41 -0.85 -4.40 -8.11
N ALA A 42 -1.67 -3.71 -8.89
CA ALA A 42 -1.39 -3.46 -10.31
C ALA A 42 -0.19 -2.53 -10.56
N CYS A 43 0.14 -1.65 -9.61
CA CYS A 43 1.16 -0.62 -9.83
C CYS A 43 2.57 -1.05 -9.41
N ILE A 44 3.57 -0.34 -9.95
CA ILE A 44 4.97 -0.40 -9.53
C ILE A 44 5.19 0.63 -8.42
N ALA A 45 4.96 0.22 -7.18
CA ALA A 45 5.09 1.06 -5.98
C ALA A 45 6.23 0.64 -5.04
N ALA A 46 7.23 -0.08 -5.56
CA ALA A 46 8.38 -0.49 -4.75
C ALA A 46 9.03 0.74 -4.08
N PRO A 47 9.41 0.66 -2.78
CA PRO A 47 9.50 -0.57 -1.96
C PRO A 47 8.22 -0.99 -1.21
N MET A 48 7.07 -0.36 -1.44
CA MET A 48 5.81 -0.78 -0.80
C MET A 48 5.41 -2.19 -1.24
N PRO A 49 5.00 -3.08 -0.32
CA PRO A 49 4.54 -4.42 -0.67
C PRO A 49 3.17 -4.36 -1.38
N LYS A 50 2.87 -5.43 -2.13
CA LYS A 50 1.53 -5.66 -2.69
C LYS A 50 0.62 -6.24 -1.58
N SER A 51 0.05 -5.34 -0.78
CA SER A 51 -0.79 -5.65 0.37
C SER A 51 -2.07 -4.81 0.38
N ALA A 52 -3.10 -5.24 1.12
CA ALA A 52 -4.31 -4.46 1.32
C ALA A 52 -4.04 -3.12 2.02
N TYR A 53 -3.11 -3.08 2.97
CA TYR A 53 -2.73 -1.84 3.66
C TYR A 53 -2.12 -0.85 2.67
N SER A 54 -1.14 -1.29 1.89
CA SER A 54 -0.53 -0.46 0.85
C SER A 54 -1.57 0.01 -0.16
N ALA A 55 -2.43 -0.88 -0.67
CA ALA A 55 -3.49 -0.51 -1.61
C ALA A 55 -4.44 0.57 -1.04
N ASN A 56 -4.86 0.43 0.22
CA ASN A 56 -5.72 1.41 0.90
C ASN A 56 -5.03 2.78 1.02
N ALA A 57 -3.79 2.81 1.50
CA ALA A 57 -3.04 4.05 1.67
C ALA A 57 -2.74 4.73 0.31
N GLN A 58 -2.42 3.94 -0.71
CA GLN A 58 -2.19 4.42 -2.07
C GLN A 58 -3.46 5.03 -2.67
N ALA A 59 -4.62 4.39 -2.48
CA ALA A 59 -5.90 4.90 -2.97
C ALA A 59 -6.23 6.29 -2.38
N LYS A 60 -5.99 6.49 -1.08
CA LYS A 60 -6.21 7.78 -0.41
C LYS A 60 -5.35 8.89 -1.01
N VAL A 61 -4.06 8.62 -1.26
CA VAL A 61 -3.17 9.60 -1.90
C VAL A 61 -3.55 9.83 -3.37
N ALA A 62 -3.88 8.78 -4.12
CA ALA A 62 -4.28 8.90 -5.52
C ALA A 62 -5.52 9.79 -5.68
N VAL A 63 -6.53 9.60 -4.82
CA VAL A 63 -7.74 10.43 -4.82
C VAL A 63 -7.43 11.87 -4.40
N ALA A 64 -6.59 12.08 -3.38
CA ALA A 64 -6.18 13.43 -2.97
C ALA A 64 -5.46 14.18 -4.10
N ALA A 65 -4.57 13.50 -4.83
CA ALA A 65 -3.86 14.07 -5.97
C ALA A 65 -4.80 14.36 -7.15
N LEU A 66 -5.73 13.45 -7.47
CA LEU A 66 -6.75 13.66 -8.49
C LEU A 66 -7.63 14.88 -8.17
N LEU A 67 -8.10 14.99 -6.92
CA LEU A 67 -8.94 16.12 -6.51
C LEU A 67 -8.19 17.45 -6.55
N ALA A 68 -6.90 17.47 -6.18
CA ALA A 68 -6.06 18.65 -6.27
C ALA A 68 -5.85 19.09 -7.72
N ASP A 69 -5.60 18.14 -8.63
CA ASP A 69 -5.48 18.38 -10.08
C ASP A 69 -6.77 18.98 -10.66
N LEU A 70 -7.92 18.38 -10.35
CA LEU A 70 -9.23 18.88 -10.77
C LEU A 70 -9.54 20.28 -10.23
N ALA A 71 -9.05 20.61 -9.03
CA ALA A 71 -9.23 21.91 -8.41
C ALA A 71 -8.17 22.95 -8.85
N GLY A 72 -7.13 22.55 -9.59
CA GLY A 72 -6.02 23.42 -9.97
C GLY A 72 -5.18 23.89 -8.78
N ILE A 73 -5.08 23.09 -7.72
CA ILE A 73 -4.29 23.38 -6.52
C ILE A 73 -3.15 22.37 -6.35
N GLU A 74 -2.18 22.71 -5.50
CA GLU A 74 -1.10 21.79 -5.16
C GLU A 74 -1.62 20.59 -4.34
N ALA A 75 -1.21 19.38 -4.72
CA ALA A 75 -1.55 18.17 -3.99
C ALA A 75 -0.83 18.13 -2.63
N PRO A 76 -1.46 17.57 -1.58
CA PRO A 76 -0.81 17.41 -0.29
C PRO A 76 0.43 16.50 -0.41
N ALA A 77 1.44 16.77 0.42
CA ALA A 77 2.62 15.93 0.49
C ALA A 77 2.23 14.50 0.89
N PRO A 78 2.57 13.48 0.09
CA PRO A 78 2.08 12.14 0.34
C PRO A 78 2.96 11.40 1.35
N ALA A 79 2.32 10.58 2.18
CA ALA A 79 2.96 9.66 3.11
C ALA A 79 2.14 8.38 3.19
N TRP A 80 2.81 7.26 3.41
CA TRP A 80 2.15 5.96 3.53
C TRP A 80 2.72 5.17 4.70
N ARG A 81 1.89 4.30 5.26
CA ARG A 81 2.31 3.22 6.15
C ARG A 81 1.80 1.91 5.60
N ASN A 82 2.55 0.84 5.81
CA ASN A 82 2.09 -0.52 5.63
C ASN A 82 2.32 -1.32 6.90
N THR A 83 1.38 -2.17 7.25
CA THR A 83 1.60 -3.28 8.19
C THR A 83 0.99 -4.56 7.60
N CYS A 84 1.77 -5.63 7.55
CA CYS A 84 1.27 -6.97 7.22
C CYS A 84 1.36 -7.86 8.46
N TYR A 85 0.23 -8.36 8.93
CA TYR A 85 0.15 -9.36 9.99
C TYR A 85 0.13 -10.77 9.42
N SER A 86 0.71 -11.74 10.13
CA SER A 86 0.66 -13.16 9.82
C SER A 86 0.33 -13.95 11.08
N LEU A 87 -0.86 -14.56 11.11
CA LEU A 87 -1.24 -15.51 12.16
C LEU A 87 -0.47 -16.81 11.96
N LEU A 88 0.32 -17.20 12.95
CA LEU A 88 1.12 -18.43 12.95
C LEU A 88 0.33 -19.60 13.54
N ALA A 89 -0.50 -19.31 14.55
CA ALA A 89 -1.40 -20.23 15.23
C ALA A 89 -2.55 -19.42 15.87
N PRO A 90 -3.62 -20.07 16.36
CA PRO A 90 -4.64 -19.37 17.14
C PRO A 90 -4.02 -18.57 18.30
N GLY A 91 -4.27 -17.26 18.34
CA GLY A 91 -3.73 -16.36 19.36
C GLY A 91 -2.23 -16.07 19.24
N GLN A 92 -1.58 -16.36 18.11
CA GLN A 92 -0.18 -16.04 17.88
C GLN A 92 0.02 -15.44 16.49
N ALA A 93 0.54 -14.22 16.40
CA ALA A 93 0.91 -13.60 15.14
C ALA A 93 2.30 -12.96 15.18
N VAL A 94 2.78 -12.59 14.00
CA VAL A 94 3.90 -11.68 13.77
C VAL A 94 3.48 -10.60 12.77
N SER A 95 4.29 -9.56 12.65
CA SER A 95 4.04 -8.42 11.79
C SER A 95 5.32 -7.85 11.20
N ILE A 96 5.16 -7.23 10.04
CA ILE A 96 6.14 -6.34 9.41
C ILE A 96 5.45 -5.01 9.12
N ALA A 97 6.09 -3.90 9.49
CA ALA A 97 5.58 -2.56 9.22
C ALA A 97 6.69 -1.63 8.72
N ALA A 98 6.33 -0.65 7.90
CA ALA A 98 7.25 0.38 7.41
C ALA A 98 6.49 1.64 6.99
N ASP A 99 7.17 2.78 7.05
CA ASP A 99 6.68 4.07 6.56
C ASP A 99 7.36 4.44 5.25
N TYR A 100 6.62 5.09 4.35
CA TYR A 100 7.09 5.44 3.03
C TYR A 100 6.80 6.91 2.70
N ALA A 101 7.66 7.48 1.87
CA ALA A 101 7.54 8.84 1.37
C ALA A 101 8.06 8.93 -0.07
N VAL A 102 7.90 10.10 -0.69
CA VAL A 102 8.55 10.42 -1.96
C VAL A 102 9.81 11.24 -1.71
N GLN A 103 10.95 10.77 -2.24
CA GLN A 103 12.20 11.52 -2.26
C GLN A 103 12.81 11.45 -3.66
N ALA A 104 13.23 12.60 -4.21
CA ALA A 104 13.84 12.69 -5.54
C ALA A 104 13.03 11.95 -6.63
N GLN A 105 11.70 12.14 -6.63
CA GLN A 105 10.76 11.52 -7.57
C GLN A 105 10.75 9.98 -7.54
N ARG A 106 11.03 9.39 -6.38
CA ARG A 106 10.93 7.95 -6.13
C ARG A 106 10.24 7.68 -4.81
N LEU A 107 9.49 6.57 -4.75
CA LEU A 107 9.04 6.02 -3.48
C LEU A 107 10.25 5.47 -2.74
N ILE A 108 10.34 5.78 -1.44
CA ILE A 108 11.36 5.27 -0.54
C ILE A 108 10.69 4.72 0.72
N GLU A 109 11.33 3.74 1.32
CA GLU A 109 11.11 3.41 2.74
C GLU A 109 11.86 4.46 3.57
N LEU A 110 11.20 5.03 4.58
CA LEU A 110 11.84 6.00 5.47
C LEU A 110 12.91 5.30 6.31
N PRO A 111 14.11 5.90 6.46
CA PRO A 111 15.15 5.37 7.34
C PRO A 111 14.60 5.07 8.74
N ASP A 112 15.02 3.94 9.31
CA ASP A 112 14.65 3.46 10.65
C ASP A 112 13.13 3.23 10.87
N SER A 113 12.32 3.20 9.81
CA SER A 113 10.86 2.93 9.93
C SER A 113 10.49 1.45 9.92
N LEU A 114 11.36 0.59 9.36
CA LEU A 114 11.10 -0.85 9.27
C LEU A 114 11.02 -1.47 10.66
N THR A 115 9.87 -2.04 10.97
CA THR A 115 9.62 -2.78 12.21
C THR A 115 9.27 -4.22 11.85
N LEU A 116 9.99 -5.17 12.46
CA LEU A 116 9.70 -6.60 12.39
C LEU A 116 9.47 -7.11 13.81
N SER A 117 8.54 -8.04 13.98
CA SER A 117 8.43 -8.76 15.24
C SER A 117 9.79 -9.39 15.61
N PRO A 118 10.31 -9.14 16.82
CA PRO A 118 11.57 -9.77 17.25
C PRO A 118 11.42 -11.28 17.27
N LEU A 119 12.42 -12.05 16.81
CA LEU A 119 12.35 -13.52 16.77
C LEU A 119 12.09 -14.13 18.16
N ASP A 120 12.81 -13.65 19.17
CA ASP A 120 12.75 -14.14 20.56
C ASP A 120 11.71 -13.40 21.43
N ALA A 121 10.66 -12.85 20.82
CA ALA A 121 9.63 -12.15 21.57
C ALA A 121 8.83 -13.11 22.47
N PRO A 122 8.40 -12.68 23.67
CA PRO A 122 7.60 -13.51 24.56
C PRO A 122 6.22 -13.79 23.95
N VAL A 123 5.57 -14.85 24.45
CA VAL A 123 4.22 -15.28 24.00
C VAL A 123 3.19 -14.15 24.12
N SER A 124 3.33 -13.26 25.10
CA SER A 124 2.46 -12.09 25.27
C SER A 124 2.50 -11.14 24.06
N VAL A 125 3.67 -10.93 23.45
CA VAL A 125 3.81 -10.12 22.23
C VAL A 125 3.09 -10.80 21.07
N ARG A 126 3.25 -12.11 20.90
CA ARG A 126 2.54 -12.89 19.86
C ARG A 126 1.02 -12.81 20.01
N ALA A 127 0.54 -12.90 21.24
CA ALA A 127 -0.88 -12.76 21.55
C ALA A 127 -1.41 -11.35 21.28
N GLN A 128 -0.64 -10.33 21.61
CA GLN A 128 -0.97 -8.95 21.30
C GLN A 128 -1.01 -8.70 19.79
N GLU A 129 -0.03 -9.21 19.03
CA GLU A 129 0.00 -9.10 17.57
C GLU A 129 -1.19 -9.82 16.93
N ALA A 130 -1.65 -10.94 17.49
CA ALA A 130 -2.85 -11.63 17.01
C ALA A 130 -4.12 -10.80 17.24
N ALA A 131 -4.26 -10.18 18.41
CA ALA A 131 -5.37 -9.28 18.69
C ALA A 131 -5.35 -8.03 17.78
N LEU A 132 -4.16 -7.47 17.52
CA LEU A 132 -3.98 -6.35 16.60
C LEU A 132 -4.31 -6.74 15.15
N ALA A 133 -3.96 -7.96 14.72
CA ALA A 133 -4.28 -8.45 13.39
C ALA A 133 -5.81 -8.51 13.14
N GLU A 134 -6.56 -9.04 14.10
CA GLU A 134 -8.03 -9.08 14.05
C GLU A 134 -8.62 -7.66 14.02
N ALA A 135 -8.17 -6.80 14.94
CA ALA A 135 -8.62 -5.40 15.00
C ALA A 135 -8.30 -4.64 13.71
N TRP A 136 -7.12 -4.88 13.13
CA TRP A 136 -6.70 -4.30 11.85
C TRP A 136 -7.62 -4.76 10.72
N TYR A 137 -7.94 -6.05 10.65
CA TYR A 137 -8.83 -6.58 9.62
C TYR A 137 -10.21 -5.91 9.66
N GLN A 138 -10.81 -5.82 10.85
CA GLN A 138 -12.09 -5.11 11.02
C GLN A 138 -11.99 -3.63 10.62
N SER A 139 -10.91 -2.96 11.05
CA SER A 139 -10.71 -1.53 10.79
C SER A 139 -10.51 -1.23 9.30
N ILE A 140 -9.69 -2.00 8.60
CA ILE A 140 -9.41 -1.77 7.18
C ILE A 140 -10.62 -2.11 6.30
N CYS A 141 -11.42 -3.11 6.68
CA CYS A 141 -12.68 -3.42 6.01
C CYS A 141 -13.67 -2.27 6.18
N ALA A 142 -13.84 -1.76 7.41
CA ALA A 142 -14.74 -0.64 7.68
C ALA A 142 -14.30 0.66 6.99
N ASP A 143 -13.00 0.93 6.91
CA ASP A 143 -12.45 2.08 6.18
C ASP A 143 -12.66 1.98 4.66
N ALA A 144 -12.51 0.77 4.09
CA ALA A 144 -12.64 0.56 2.64
C ALA A 144 -14.10 0.48 2.17
N TRP A 145 -14.99 -0.12 2.97
CA TRP A 145 -16.35 -0.48 2.55
C TRP A 145 -17.46 0.11 3.43
N GLY A 146 -17.11 0.85 4.48
CA GLY A 146 -18.05 1.30 5.50
C GLY A 146 -18.26 0.27 6.61
N ALA A 147 -18.74 0.73 7.77
CA ALA A 147 -19.21 -0.17 8.82
C ALA A 147 -20.58 -0.76 8.43
N ALA A 148 -20.78 -2.05 8.71
CA ALA A 148 -22.07 -2.71 8.59
C ALA A 148 -23.07 -2.20 9.64
#